data_AF-A0A2V4A0S5-F1
#
_entry.id   AF-A0A2V4A0S5-F1
#
_cell.length_a   1.000
_cell.length_b   1.000
_cell.length_c   1.000
_cell.angle_alpha   90.00
_cell.angle_beta   90.00
_cell.angle_gamma   90.00
#
_symmetry.space_group_name_H-M   'P 1'
#
loop_
_entity.id
_entity.type
_entity.pdbx_description
1 polymer ?
#
loop_
_entity_poly.entity_id
_entity_poly.type
_entity_poly.pdbx_seq_one_letter_code
_entity_poly.pdbx_strand_id
1 'polypeptide(L)'
;MVACVQRDVNLKAKALSDTIIVGKSVKVRLTLEGIDSDIFKGRDTKSSDGFFGDYHQNHDFRTFVREVPKELGKNVLGPYTIKMMDREFVSNKVIVEVIEQPEESFEIKMPKEGRVGEEITIKLSGSLNGSLTAKLKENEIFKVNARSIRTSVVNGVHNTVWEFSVKLKKKGVFEMNRSTFVNLPDQIKIKPVRFEVK
;
A
#
# COMPACT_ATOMS: atom_id res chain seq x y z
N MET A 1 37.35 -5.73 37.09
CA MET A 1 37.21 -6.74 36.01
C MET A 1 35.71 -7.01 35.90
N VAL A 2 35.02 -6.37 34.96
CA VAL A 2 33.56 -6.50 34.82
C VAL A 2 33.31 -7.73 33.95
N ALA A 3 32.68 -8.76 34.50
CA ALA A 3 32.33 -9.97 33.79
C ALA A 3 31.28 -9.63 32.71
N CYS A 4 31.62 -9.84 31.44
CA CYS A 4 30.64 -9.90 30.36
C CYS A 4 29.69 -11.05 30.66
N VAL A 5 28.47 -10.75 31.11
CA VAL A 5 27.37 -11.73 31.12
C VAL A 5 26.93 -11.91 29.68
N GLN A 6 27.47 -12.92 29.01
CA GLN A 6 27.03 -13.29 27.67
C GLN A 6 25.66 -13.98 27.81
N ARG A 7 24.58 -13.25 27.55
CA ARG A 7 23.23 -13.84 27.40
C ARG A 7 23.20 -14.69 26.12
N ASP A 8 22.39 -15.74 26.10
CA ASP A 8 22.20 -16.56 24.91
C ASP A 8 21.71 -15.68 23.75
N VAL A 9 22.53 -15.61 22.70
CA VAL A 9 22.24 -14.81 21.51
C VAL A 9 21.21 -15.54 20.66
N ASN A 10 20.09 -14.89 20.37
CA ASN A 10 18.96 -15.50 19.67
C ASN A 10 18.54 -14.67 18.44
N LEU A 11 18.27 -15.34 17.32
CA LEU A 11 17.67 -14.70 16.15
C LEU A 11 16.15 -14.75 16.24
N LYS A 12 15.48 -13.60 16.08
CA LYS A 12 14.02 -13.50 16.01
C LYS A 12 13.56 -12.93 14.69
N ALA A 13 12.49 -13.52 14.14
CA ALA A 13 11.82 -13.04 12.96
C ALA A 13 10.45 -12.46 13.33
N LYS A 14 10.12 -11.28 12.77
CA LYS A 14 8.83 -10.62 12.93
C LYS A 14 8.37 -10.01 11.62
N ALA A 15 7.21 -10.42 11.11
CA ALA A 15 6.59 -9.74 9.98
C ALA A 15 6.11 -8.34 10.42
N LEU A 16 6.30 -7.34 9.56
CA LEU A 16 5.79 -5.99 9.80
C LEU A 16 4.27 -5.88 9.60
N SER A 17 3.66 -6.89 8.99
CA SER A 17 2.22 -7.00 8.81
C SER A 17 1.84 -8.48 8.92
N ASP A 18 0.77 -8.75 9.64
CA ASP A 18 0.18 -10.07 9.85
C ASP A 18 -0.80 -10.46 8.73
N THR A 19 -1.33 -9.49 8.00
CA THR A 19 -2.27 -9.68 6.87
C THR A 19 -1.77 -8.94 5.63
N ILE A 20 -1.65 -9.64 4.50
CA ILE A 20 -1.22 -9.04 3.23
C ILE A 20 -2.14 -9.40 2.07
N ILE A 21 -2.18 -8.53 1.07
CA ILE A 21 -2.88 -8.82 -0.20
C ILE A 21 -1.98 -9.72 -1.06
N VAL A 22 -2.58 -10.74 -1.69
CA VAL A 22 -1.89 -11.64 -2.62
C VAL A 22 -1.04 -10.88 -3.65
N GLY A 23 0.19 -11.33 -3.87
CA GLY A 23 1.15 -10.68 -4.78
C GLY A 23 1.82 -9.41 -4.22
N LYS A 24 1.45 -8.93 -3.03
CA LYS A 24 2.23 -7.91 -2.31
C LYS A 24 3.34 -8.55 -1.49
N SER A 25 4.42 -7.79 -1.31
CA SER A 25 5.55 -8.24 -0.49
C SER A 25 5.34 -7.90 0.98
N VAL A 26 5.65 -8.83 1.87
CA VAL A 26 5.79 -8.56 3.31
C VAL A 26 7.25 -8.37 3.67
N LYS A 27 7.53 -7.40 4.54
CA LYS A 27 8.86 -7.24 5.14
C LYS A 27 8.91 -8.03 6.44
N VAL A 28 9.87 -8.93 6.55
CA VAL A 28 10.20 -9.66 7.77
C VAL A 28 11.45 -9.04 8.36
N ARG A 29 11.32 -8.51 9.58
CA ARG A 29 12.45 -8.02 10.36
C ARG A 29 13.11 -9.22 11.05
N LEU A 30 14.42 -9.36 10.83
CA LEU A 30 15.27 -10.26 11.59
C LEU A 30 16.03 -9.43 12.62
N THR A 31 15.92 -9.80 13.89
CA THR A 31 16.59 -9.13 15.01
C THR A 31 17.46 -10.14 15.74
N LEU A 32 18.71 -9.77 16.01
CA LEU A 32 19.57 -10.55 16.89
C LEU A 32 19.50 -9.97 18.31
N GLU A 33 18.99 -10.76 19.25
CA GLU A 33 18.86 -10.39 20.66
C GLU A 33 19.96 -11.04 21.50
N GLY A 34 20.32 -10.43 22.64
CA GLY A 34 21.29 -11.00 23.60
C GLY A 34 22.73 -10.49 23.45
N ILE A 35 22.99 -9.53 22.56
CA ILE A 35 24.31 -8.88 22.44
C ILE A 35 24.37 -7.64 23.34
N ASP A 36 24.81 -7.81 24.58
CA ASP A 36 25.16 -6.68 25.45
C ASP A 36 26.65 -6.33 25.22
N SER A 37 26.94 -5.24 24.50
CA SER A 37 28.31 -4.77 24.25
C SER A 37 28.42 -3.24 24.29
N ASP A 38 29.03 -2.72 25.36
CA ASP A 38 29.23 -1.28 25.60
C ASP A 38 29.99 -0.57 24.46
N ILE A 39 30.64 -1.32 23.58
CA ILE A 39 31.40 -0.84 22.42
C ILE A 39 30.50 -0.17 21.37
N PHE A 40 29.20 -0.49 21.34
CA PHE A 40 28.24 0.05 20.38
C PHE A 40 27.35 1.17 20.95
N LYS A 41 27.49 1.52 22.23
CA LYS A 41 26.76 2.65 22.83
C LYS A 41 27.27 3.97 22.24
N GLY A 42 26.39 4.73 21.60
CA GLY A 42 26.70 6.08 21.07
C GLY A 42 27.27 6.15 19.65
N ARG A 43 27.26 5.05 18.88
CA ARG A 43 27.59 5.07 17.44
C ARG A 43 26.32 5.00 16.60
N ASP A 44 25.84 6.14 16.10
CA ASP A 44 24.87 6.20 14.99
C ASP A 44 25.62 6.09 13.66
N THR A 45 26.01 4.88 13.27
CA THR A 45 26.66 4.64 11.97
C THR A 45 25.85 3.65 11.16
N LYS A 46 25.32 4.11 10.02
CA LYS A 46 24.89 3.22 8.93
C LYS A 46 26.14 2.52 8.40
N SER A 47 26.43 1.33 8.91
CA SER A 47 27.54 0.50 8.45
C SER A 47 27.15 -0.19 7.14
N SER A 48 27.87 0.09 6.06
CA SER A 48 27.64 -0.49 4.72
C SER A 48 28.09 -1.94 4.57
N ASP A 49 28.85 -2.48 5.53
CA ASP A 49 29.69 -3.68 5.29
C ASP A 49 29.23 -4.93 6.06
N GLY A 50 27.95 -5.05 6.42
CA GLY A 50 27.43 -6.22 7.12
C GLY A 50 25.95 -6.52 6.85
N PHE A 51 25.55 -7.79 7.01
CA PHE A 51 24.18 -8.29 6.81
C PHE A 51 23.09 -7.55 7.62
N PHE A 52 23.49 -6.86 8.70
CA PHE A 52 22.63 -6.04 9.57
C PHE A 52 22.69 -4.53 9.29
N GLY A 53 23.27 -4.11 8.15
CA GLY A 53 23.57 -2.72 7.81
C GLY A 53 22.38 -1.75 7.69
N ASP A 54 21.14 -2.24 7.73
CA ASP A 54 19.95 -1.41 7.60
C ASP A 54 19.69 -0.53 8.84
N TYR A 55 19.99 -1.03 10.05
CA TYR A 55 19.87 -0.23 11.28
C TYR A 55 20.74 -0.80 12.39
N HIS A 56 21.69 0.00 12.85
CA HIS A 56 22.49 -0.24 14.06
C HIS A 56 22.23 0.92 15.02
N GLN A 57 21.42 0.71 16.06
CA GLN A 57 21.35 1.63 17.20
C GLN A 57 21.60 0.85 18.47
N ASN A 58 22.70 1.15 19.17
CA ASN A 58 23.14 0.42 20.36
C ASN A 58 23.34 -1.08 20.09
N HIS A 59 22.64 -1.93 20.85
CA HIS A 59 22.68 -3.40 20.81
C HIS A 59 21.66 -4.02 19.84
N ASP A 60 21.04 -3.20 18.99
CA ASP A 60 19.93 -3.59 18.14
C ASP A 60 20.42 -3.87 16.72
N PHE A 61 20.66 -5.14 16.41
CA PHE A 61 21.09 -5.59 15.10
C PHE A 61 19.87 -6.07 14.32
N ARG A 62 19.47 -5.30 13.29
CA ARG A 62 18.27 -5.58 12.50
C ARG A 62 18.53 -5.58 11.00
N THR A 63 17.95 -6.55 10.31
CA THR A 63 17.91 -6.61 8.84
C THR A 63 16.50 -6.94 8.37
N PHE A 64 16.21 -6.67 7.11
CA PHE A 64 14.90 -6.94 6.53
C PHE A 64 15.00 -7.91 5.36
N VAL A 65 14.23 -8.99 5.45
CA VAL A 65 13.97 -9.89 4.32
C VAL A 65 12.62 -9.52 3.71
N ARG A 66 12.55 -9.52 2.38
CA ARG A 66 11.31 -9.28 1.65
C ARG A 66 10.81 -10.61 1.10
N GLU A 67 9.61 -11.00 1.52
CA GLU A 67 8.94 -12.21 1.03
C GLU A 67 7.72 -11.84 0.21
N VAL A 68 7.41 -12.65 -0.82
CA VAL A 68 6.19 -12.50 -1.64
C VAL A 68 5.41 -13.81 -1.61
N PRO A 69 4.50 -13.98 -0.64
CA PRO A 69 3.61 -15.13 -0.59
C PRO A 69 2.73 -15.21 -1.84
N LYS A 70 2.60 -16.41 -2.40
CA LYS A 70 1.86 -16.67 -3.65
C LYS A 70 0.50 -17.33 -3.43
N GLU A 71 0.27 -17.89 -2.26
CA GLU A 71 -0.93 -18.66 -1.95
C GLU A 71 -1.82 -17.88 -0.98
N LEU A 72 -3.14 -18.01 -1.15
CA LEU A 72 -4.12 -17.46 -0.24
C LEU A 72 -4.16 -18.23 1.08
N GLY A 73 -4.61 -17.56 2.14
CA GLY A 73 -4.68 -18.12 3.48
C GLY A 73 -3.38 -17.98 4.27
N LYS A 74 -3.23 -18.84 5.30
CA LYS A 74 -2.09 -18.80 6.21
C LYS A 74 -0.81 -19.28 5.54
N ASN A 75 0.13 -18.38 5.37
CA ASN A 75 1.48 -18.66 4.87
C ASN A 75 2.48 -18.65 6.02
N VAL A 76 3.34 -19.66 6.05
CA VAL A 76 4.40 -19.79 7.05
C VAL A 76 5.71 -19.33 6.40
N LEU A 77 6.31 -18.29 6.96
CA LEU A 77 7.58 -17.72 6.52
C LEU A 77 8.71 -18.15 7.46
N GLY A 78 9.89 -18.38 6.88
CA GLY A 78 11.05 -18.91 7.58
C GLY A 78 10.91 -20.41 7.95
N PRO A 79 11.72 -20.91 8.90
CA PRO A 79 12.69 -20.16 9.69
C PRO A 79 13.81 -19.59 8.81
N TYR A 80 14.41 -18.49 9.26
CA TYR A 80 15.55 -17.87 8.61
C TYR A 80 16.82 -18.26 9.35
N THR A 81 17.88 -18.51 8.59
CA THR A 81 19.18 -18.88 9.14
C THR A 81 20.21 -17.83 8.78
N ILE A 82 21.03 -17.44 9.76
CA ILE A 82 22.20 -16.59 9.54
C ILE A 82 23.44 -17.24 10.15
N LYS A 83 24.61 -17.01 9.56
CA LYS A 83 25.90 -17.46 10.09
C LYS A 83 26.74 -16.26 10.51
N MET A 84 27.20 -16.25 11.75
CA MET A 84 28.09 -15.20 12.30
C MET A 84 29.05 -15.80 13.31
N MET A 85 30.32 -15.36 13.29
CA MET A 85 31.35 -15.80 14.24
C MET A 85 31.42 -17.33 14.39
N ASP A 86 31.36 -18.02 13.24
CA ASP A 86 31.34 -19.48 13.13
C ASP A 86 30.19 -20.20 13.86
N ARG A 87 29.15 -19.46 14.25
CA ARG A 87 27.90 -19.98 14.81
C ARG A 87 26.75 -19.73 13.86
N GLU A 88 25.80 -20.66 13.85
CA GLU A 88 24.58 -20.58 13.09
C GLU A 88 23.41 -20.22 14.03
N PHE A 89 22.62 -19.23 13.63
CA PHE A 89 21.44 -18.80 14.37
C PHE A 89 20.20 -19.02 13.51
N VAL A 90 19.20 -19.68 14.08
CA VAL A 90 17.94 -20.01 13.41
C VAL A 90 16.81 -19.24 14.06
N SER A 91 15.99 -18.58 13.25
CA SER A 91 14.85 -17.80 13.76
C SER A 91 13.62 -18.66 14.04
N ASN A 92 12.65 -18.08 14.75
CA ASN A 92 11.28 -18.59 14.74
C ASN A 92 10.65 -18.50 13.33
N LYS A 93 9.59 -19.27 13.12
CA LYS A 93 8.67 -19.12 11.98
C LYS A 93 7.71 -17.96 12.23
N VAL A 94 7.21 -17.35 11.15
CA VAL A 94 6.21 -16.28 11.21
C VAL A 94 5.02 -16.69 10.34
N ILE A 95 3.80 -16.47 10.83
CA ILE A 95 2.58 -16.75 10.08
C ILE A 95 2.03 -15.41 9.59
N VAL A 96 1.72 -15.34 8.30
CA VAL A 96 1.02 -14.21 7.68
C VAL A 96 -0.24 -14.73 6.98
N GLU A 97 -1.34 -14.01 7.13
CA GLU A 97 -2.59 -14.26 6.41
C GLU A 97 -2.54 -13.55 5.06
N VAL A 98 -2.68 -14.31 3.97
CA VAL A 98 -2.72 -13.76 2.63
C VAL A 98 -4.15 -13.75 2.15
N ILE A 99 -4.71 -12.56 1.96
CA ILE A 99 -6.08 -12.37 1.51
C ILE A 99 -6.14 -11.95 0.06
N GLU A 100 -7.26 -12.22 -0.58
CA GLU A 100 -7.57 -11.62 -1.87
C GLU A 100 -7.70 -10.11 -1.73
N GLN A 101 -7.39 -9.40 -2.81
CA GLN A 101 -7.65 -7.97 -2.83
C GLN A 101 -9.16 -7.72 -2.82
N PRO A 102 -9.72 -7.06 -1.79
CA PRO A 102 -11.16 -6.82 -1.75
C PRO A 102 -11.57 -5.94 -2.94
N GLU A 103 -12.69 -6.28 -3.56
CA GLU A 103 -13.25 -5.47 -4.64
C GLU A 103 -13.75 -4.13 -4.10
N GLU A 104 -13.30 -3.03 -4.69
CA GLU A 104 -13.71 -1.68 -4.31
C GLU A 104 -14.69 -1.15 -5.35
N SER A 105 -15.96 -1.00 -4.96
CA SER A 105 -17.01 -0.51 -5.87
C SER A 105 -17.19 1.00 -5.77
N PHE A 106 -17.22 1.65 -6.93
CA PHE A 106 -17.39 3.08 -7.08
C PHE A 106 -18.63 3.42 -7.92
N GLU A 107 -19.29 4.51 -7.54
CA GLU A 107 -20.47 5.04 -8.20
C GLU A 107 -20.14 6.36 -8.91
N ILE A 108 -20.61 6.51 -10.15
CA ILE A 108 -20.61 7.79 -10.87
C ILE A 108 -21.99 8.45 -10.68
N LYS A 109 -22.00 9.69 -10.20
CA LYS A 109 -23.19 10.55 -10.18
C LYS A 109 -22.99 11.75 -11.09
N MET A 110 -23.85 11.89 -12.09
CA MET A 110 -23.85 13.00 -13.03
C MET A 110 -25.25 13.20 -13.62
N PRO A 111 -25.55 14.37 -14.22
CA PRO A 111 -26.76 14.56 -15.02
C PRO A 111 -26.83 13.56 -16.18
N LYS A 112 -28.04 13.11 -16.53
CA LYS A 112 -28.27 12.21 -17.68
C LYS A 112 -28.27 12.92 -19.01
N GLU A 113 -28.51 14.23 -19.00
CA GLU A 113 -28.56 15.08 -20.18
C GLU A 113 -27.82 16.40 -19.92
N GLY A 114 -27.29 17.01 -20.97
CA GLY A 114 -26.71 18.35 -20.94
C GLY A 114 -26.68 18.98 -22.33
N ARG A 115 -26.23 20.22 -22.43
CA ARG A 115 -26.12 20.97 -23.70
C ARG A 115 -24.68 21.31 -24.03
N VAL A 116 -24.36 21.41 -25.32
CA VAL A 116 -23.04 21.93 -25.74
C VAL A 116 -22.80 23.32 -25.14
N GLY A 117 -21.63 23.50 -24.53
CA GLY A 117 -21.22 24.72 -23.84
C GLY A 117 -21.57 24.77 -22.35
N GLU A 118 -22.47 23.89 -21.88
CA GLU A 118 -22.85 23.77 -20.47
C GLU A 118 -21.72 23.19 -19.63
N GLU A 119 -21.66 23.61 -18.37
CA GLU A 119 -20.77 23.06 -17.37
C GLU A 119 -21.55 22.15 -16.42
N ILE A 120 -21.11 20.89 -16.31
CA ILE A 120 -21.74 19.87 -15.46
C ILE A 120 -20.75 19.35 -14.43
N THR A 121 -21.28 18.85 -13.31
CA THR A 121 -20.49 18.17 -12.28
C THR A 121 -20.61 16.65 -12.42
N ILE A 122 -19.47 15.97 -12.46
CA ILE A 122 -19.37 14.50 -12.39
C ILE A 122 -18.75 14.14 -11.04
N LYS A 123 -19.44 13.32 -10.25
CA LYS A 123 -18.95 12.82 -8.96
C LYS A 123 -18.62 11.34 -9.07
N LEU A 124 -17.43 10.95 -8.60
CA LEU A 124 -17.02 9.56 -8.45
C LEU A 124 -16.82 9.29 -6.96
N SER A 125 -17.63 8.40 -6.37
CA SER A 125 -17.64 8.13 -4.93
C SER A 125 -17.52 6.65 -4.61
N GLY A 126 -16.75 6.32 -3.57
CA GLY A 126 -16.59 4.95 -3.10
C GLY A 126 -15.65 4.85 -1.90
N SER A 127 -15.50 3.63 -1.39
CA SER A 127 -14.64 3.31 -0.25
C SER A 127 -13.31 2.71 -0.72
N LEU A 128 -12.23 3.10 -0.07
CA LEU A 128 -10.86 2.67 -0.37
C LEU A 128 -10.15 2.22 0.90
N ASN A 129 -9.24 1.27 0.75
CA ASN A 129 -8.27 0.92 1.80
C ASN A 129 -6.97 1.75 1.73
N GLY A 130 -7.01 2.92 1.08
CA GLY A 130 -5.85 3.80 0.94
C GLY A 130 -6.13 5.13 0.25
N SER A 131 -5.09 5.96 0.14
CA SER A 131 -5.15 7.24 -0.57
C SER A 131 -5.01 7.01 -2.08
N LEU A 132 -5.97 7.52 -2.86
CA LEU A 132 -5.96 7.44 -4.31
C LEU A 132 -6.34 8.79 -4.93
N THR A 133 -5.75 9.07 -6.09
CA THR A 133 -6.02 10.30 -6.85
C THR A 133 -6.45 9.92 -8.27
N ALA A 134 -7.76 9.74 -8.46
CA ALA A 134 -8.34 9.47 -9.78
C ALA A 134 -8.33 10.73 -10.66
N LYS A 135 -7.92 10.61 -11.93
CA LYS A 135 -8.01 11.71 -12.92
C LYS A 135 -9.03 11.36 -13.99
N LEU A 136 -9.89 12.31 -14.36
CA LEU A 136 -10.80 12.14 -15.49
C LEU A 136 -10.07 12.48 -16.80
N LYS A 137 -10.16 11.62 -17.81
CA LYS A 137 -9.56 11.85 -19.13
C LYS A 137 -10.38 12.89 -19.89
N GLU A 138 -9.74 13.96 -20.31
CA GLU A 138 -10.32 14.88 -21.30
C GLU A 138 -10.44 14.17 -22.66
N ASN A 139 -11.44 14.56 -23.44
CA ASN A 139 -11.67 14.00 -24.76
C ASN A 139 -12.37 15.04 -25.67
N GLU A 140 -12.82 14.62 -26.85
CA GLU A 140 -13.54 15.51 -27.77
C GLU A 140 -14.89 16.00 -27.23
N ILE A 141 -15.45 15.28 -26.26
CA ILE A 141 -16.80 15.46 -25.73
C ILE A 141 -16.82 16.51 -24.64
N PHE A 142 -15.83 16.49 -23.75
CA PHE A 142 -15.76 17.42 -22.63
C PHE A 142 -14.32 17.80 -22.28
N LYS A 143 -14.19 18.99 -21.71
CA LYS A 143 -12.95 19.50 -21.11
C LYS A 143 -13.12 19.57 -19.59
N VAL A 144 -12.08 19.20 -18.82
CA VAL A 144 -12.13 19.29 -17.36
C VAL A 144 -11.68 20.68 -16.94
N ASN A 145 -12.57 21.43 -16.29
CA ASN A 145 -12.29 22.80 -15.83
C ASN A 145 -11.73 22.81 -14.41
N ALA A 146 -12.30 22.00 -13.53
CA ALA A 146 -11.93 21.97 -12.12
C ALA A 146 -12.06 20.56 -11.56
N ARG A 147 -11.31 20.31 -10.48
CA ARG A 147 -11.33 19.06 -9.75
C ARG A 147 -11.24 19.34 -8.25
N SER A 148 -12.07 18.68 -7.48
CA SER A 148 -11.96 18.61 -6.03
C SER A 148 -11.91 17.16 -5.55
N ILE A 149 -11.32 16.97 -4.37
CA ILE A 149 -11.25 15.67 -3.72
C ILE A 149 -11.66 15.88 -2.27
N ARG A 150 -12.61 15.07 -1.81
CA ARG A 150 -12.97 15.00 -0.39
C ARG A 150 -12.76 13.57 0.08
N THR A 151 -11.95 13.41 1.11
CA THR A 151 -11.76 12.13 1.80
C THR A 151 -12.23 12.27 3.24
N SER A 152 -13.00 11.29 3.71
CA SER A 152 -13.37 11.14 5.11
C SER A 152 -13.03 9.74 5.59
N VAL A 153 -12.70 9.61 6.87
CA VAL A 153 -12.45 8.31 7.50
C VAL A 153 -13.55 8.06 8.53
N VAL A 154 -14.28 6.96 8.36
CA VAL A 154 -15.34 6.54 9.28
C VAL A 154 -15.06 5.10 9.66
N ASN A 155 -14.82 4.82 10.95
CA ASN A 155 -14.48 3.50 11.47
C ASN A 155 -13.29 2.83 10.73
N GLY A 156 -12.28 3.61 10.36
CA GLY A 156 -11.10 3.13 9.62
C GLY A 156 -11.30 2.96 8.10
N VAL A 157 -12.52 3.18 7.59
CA VAL A 157 -12.82 3.12 6.15
C VAL A 157 -12.64 4.50 5.52
N HIS A 158 -11.78 4.61 4.51
CA HIS A 158 -11.62 5.85 3.74
C HIS A 158 -12.72 5.96 2.70
N ASN A 159 -13.64 6.89 2.88
CA ASN A 159 -14.62 7.27 1.87
C ASN A 159 -14.03 8.42 1.05
N THR A 160 -13.95 8.26 -0.26
CA THR A 160 -13.42 9.30 -1.15
C THR A 160 -14.46 9.69 -2.18
N VAL A 161 -14.62 11.00 -2.37
CA VAL A 161 -15.44 11.62 -3.39
C VAL A 161 -14.55 12.50 -4.23
N TRP A 162 -14.43 12.20 -5.52
CA TRP A 162 -13.86 13.09 -6.51
C TRP A 162 -14.97 13.81 -7.24
N GLU A 163 -14.89 15.14 -7.33
CA GLU A 163 -15.81 15.94 -8.14
C GLU A 163 -15.03 16.58 -9.28
N PHE A 164 -15.56 16.47 -10.50
CA PHE A 164 -14.99 17.03 -11.71
C PHE A 164 -16.01 17.99 -12.32
N SER A 165 -15.63 19.25 -12.48
CA SER A 165 -16.40 20.20 -13.27
C SER A 165 -15.96 20.10 -14.72
N VAL A 166 -16.87 19.81 -15.63
CA VAL A 166 -16.55 19.61 -17.04
C VAL A 166 -17.42 20.47 -17.95
N LYS A 167 -16.81 21.05 -18.99
CA LYS A 167 -17.51 21.79 -20.04
C LYS A 167 -17.78 20.88 -21.24
N LEU A 168 -19.04 20.75 -21.62
CA LEU A 168 -19.49 19.95 -22.76
C LEU A 168 -19.16 20.64 -24.08
N LYS A 169 -18.62 19.91 -25.05
CA LYS A 169 -18.10 20.42 -26.32
C LYS A 169 -18.78 19.83 -27.56
N LYS A 170 -19.26 18.59 -27.48
CA LYS A 170 -19.76 17.83 -28.64
C LYS A 170 -21.05 17.10 -28.30
N LYS A 171 -22.00 17.13 -29.24
CA LYS A 171 -23.28 16.41 -29.14
C LYS A 171 -23.08 14.91 -29.29
N GLY A 172 -23.96 14.12 -28.67
CA GLY A 172 -23.98 12.67 -28.80
C GLY A 172 -24.36 11.94 -27.51
N VAL A 173 -24.41 10.61 -27.58
CA VAL A 173 -24.61 9.73 -26.43
C VAL A 173 -23.27 9.13 -26.03
N PHE A 174 -22.95 9.24 -24.75
CA PHE A 174 -21.63 8.87 -24.23
C PHE A 174 -21.78 7.99 -22.99
N GLU A 175 -20.82 7.10 -22.82
CA GLU A 175 -20.77 6.20 -21.68
C GLU A 175 -19.53 6.48 -20.84
N MET A 176 -19.73 6.80 -19.57
CA MET A 176 -18.67 6.92 -18.58
C MET A 176 -18.52 5.60 -17.85
N ASN A 177 -17.30 5.09 -17.79
CA ASN A 177 -16.97 3.82 -17.15
C ASN A 177 -15.55 3.90 -16.58
N ARG A 178 -14.99 2.80 -16.07
CA ARG A 178 -13.63 2.80 -15.52
C ARG A 178 -12.57 3.36 -16.48
N SER A 179 -12.70 3.10 -17.79
CA SER A 179 -11.73 3.50 -18.80
C SER A 179 -11.64 5.02 -19.01
N THR A 180 -12.67 5.78 -18.59
CA THR A 180 -12.66 7.25 -18.68
C THR A 180 -11.77 7.88 -17.61
N PHE A 181 -11.28 7.11 -16.64
CA PHE A 181 -10.39 7.60 -15.60
C PHE A 181 -8.96 7.07 -15.81
N VAL A 182 -7.99 7.83 -15.29
CA VAL A 182 -6.57 7.47 -15.21
C VAL A 182 -6.23 7.27 -13.74
N ASN A 183 -5.24 6.40 -13.48
CA ASN A 183 -4.74 6.07 -12.15
C ASN A 183 -5.81 5.48 -11.24
N LEU A 184 -6.83 4.82 -11.78
CA LEU A 184 -7.64 3.89 -11.00
C LEU A 184 -6.93 2.54 -10.99
N PRO A 185 -6.73 1.91 -9.83
CA PRO A 185 -6.29 0.52 -9.73
C PRO A 185 -7.29 -0.46 -10.37
N ASP A 186 -6.85 -1.65 -10.75
CA ASP A 186 -7.68 -2.63 -11.47
C ASP A 186 -8.78 -3.23 -10.59
N GLN A 187 -8.58 -3.29 -9.26
CA GLN A 187 -9.60 -3.76 -8.33
C GLN A 187 -10.81 -2.80 -8.18
N ILE A 188 -10.70 -1.57 -8.68
CA ILE A 188 -11.81 -0.60 -8.62
C ILE A 188 -12.80 -0.90 -9.75
N LYS A 189 -14.02 -1.28 -9.36
CA LYS A 189 -15.15 -1.48 -10.28
C LYS A 189 -16.04 -0.24 -10.31
N ILE A 190 -16.42 0.17 -11.51
CA ILE A 190 -17.34 1.29 -11.72
C ILE A 190 -18.48 0.82 -12.61
N LYS A 191 -19.72 1.01 -12.17
CA LYS A 191 -20.90 0.78 -13.01
C LYS A 191 -20.94 1.83 -14.13
N PRO A 192 -21.05 1.43 -15.41
CA PRO A 192 -21.14 2.39 -16.50
C PRO A 192 -22.38 3.29 -16.37
N VAL A 193 -22.23 4.56 -16.70
CA VAL A 193 -23.33 5.55 -16.73
C VAL A 193 -23.38 6.20 -18.10
N ARG A 194 -24.56 6.24 -18.71
CA ARG A 194 -24.79 6.88 -20.00
C ARG A 194 -25.34 8.29 -19.81
N PHE A 195 -24.90 9.21 -20.66
CA PHE A 195 -25.40 10.58 -20.72
C PHE A 195 -25.49 11.09 -22.16
N GLU A 196 -26.44 11.97 -22.44
CA GLU A 196 -26.67 12.57 -23.74
C GLU A 196 -26.32 14.06 -23.73
N VAL A 197 -25.61 14.53 -24.75
CA VAL A 197 -25.33 15.95 -24.99
C VAL A 197 -26.11 16.41 -26.21
N LYS A 198 -26.96 17.42 -26.00
CA LYS A 198 -27.85 18.02 -27.02
C LYS A 198 -27.31 19.34 -27.57
#